data_AF-A0A672JKN2-F1
#
_entry.id   AF-A0A672JKN2-F1
#
_cell.length_a   1.000
_cell.length_b   1.000
_cell.length_c   1.000
_cell.angle_alpha   90.00
_cell.angle_beta   90.00
_cell.angle_gamma   90.00
#
_symmetry.space_group_name_H-M   'P 1'
#
loop_
_entity.id
_entity.type
_entity.pdbx_description
1 polymer ?
#
loop_
_entity_poly.entity_id
_entity_poly.type
_entity_poly.pdbx_seq_one_letter_code
_entity_poly.pdbx_strand_id
1 'polypeptide(L)'
;FKDIFNRHIPSRQRCPQAKGLESLANLVSTVEETPDPIPTTIKGTIPSWINGSFLRNGPGKFEFGEDRYTHWFDGMAMMHRFHICEGNVTYSSRFLRSDSYVQNSEKNRIVVSEFGTFASPDPCKNIFERFFSRFQIPKATDNAAVNFVKYKGDYYVSTETNYMRRVDPQSLETKEKVSQ
;
A
#
# COMPACT_ATOMS: atom_id res chain seq x y z
N PHE A 1 31.10 -2.01 49.13
CA PHE A 1 30.43 -2.88 48.14
C PHE A 1 28.98 -2.49 47.87
N LYS A 2 28.65 -1.19 47.91
CA LYS A 2 27.44 -0.60 47.32
C LYS A 2 28.00 0.57 46.50
N ASP A 3 27.96 0.48 45.17
CA ASP A 3 28.12 1.61 44.21
C ASP A 3 28.46 1.13 42.79
N ILE A 4 27.64 0.31 42.12
CA ILE A 4 27.84 0.04 40.67
C ILE A 4 26.55 0.08 39.80
N PHE A 5 25.33 0.01 40.34
CA PHE A 5 24.12 -0.05 39.50
C PHE A 5 23.17 1.14 39.66
N ASN A 6 23.65 2.34 39.39
CA ASN A 6 22.76 3.48 39.12
C ASN A 6 23.30 4.36 38.00
N ARG A 7 23.28 3.84 36.76
CA ARG A 7 23.45 4.67 35.56
C ARG A 7 22.07 4.95 35.00
N HIS A 8 21.54 6.10 35.37
CA HIS A 8 20.43 6.76 34.69
C HIS A 8 20.81 6.95 33.22
N ILE A 9 20.07 6.33 32.30
CA ILE A 9 20.15 6.63 30.87
C ILE A 9 19.37 7.94 30.66
N PRO A 10 20.00 9.04 30.23
CA PRO A 10 19.28 10.28 30.00
C PRO A 10 18.27 10.07 28.85
N SER A 11 17.09 10.66 29.01
CA SER A 11 16.07 10.75 27.99
C SER A 11 16.69 11.19 26.66
N ARG A 12 16.37 10.47 25.57
CA ARG A 12 16.71 10.90 24.20
C ARG A 12 16.34 12.38 24.08
N GLN A 13 17.33 13.27 24.01
CA GLN A 13 17.13 14.63 23.54
C GLN A 13 16.44 14.48 22.17
N ARG A 14 15.16 14.86 22.09
CA ARG A 14 14.46 14.92 20.81
C ARG A 14 15.27 15.88 19.95
N CYS A 15 15.67 15.43 18.76
CA CYS A 15 16.27 16.30 17.76
C CYS A 15 15.41 17.58 17.66
N PRO A 16 16.03 18.77 17.60
CA PRO A 16 15.28 20.00 17.38
C PRO A 16 14.42 19.82 16.13
N GLN A 17 13.12 20.05 16.28
CA GLN A 17 12.17 19.90 15.19
C GLN A 17 12.53 20.93 14.12
N ALA A 18 13.05 20.46 12.99
CA ALA A 18 13.42 21.32 11.87
C ALA A 18 12.18 22.13 11.45
N LYS A 19 12.29 23.46 11.48
CA LYS A 19 11.19 24.36 11.09
C LYS A 19 11.22 24.54 9.58
N GLY A 20 10.04 24.50 8.95
CA GLY A 20 9.88 24.73 7.51
C GLY A 20 10.02 23.49 6.62
N LEU A 21 10.23 22.30 7.19
CA LEU A 21 10.11 21.05 6.43
C LEU A 21 8.65 20.59 6.41
N GLU A 22 8.13 20.30 5.23
CA GLU A 22 6.82 19.65 5.09
C GLU A 22 6.85 18.27 5.77
N SER A 23 5.76 17.94 6.45
CA SER A 23 5.65 16.64 7.13
C SER A 23 5.49 15.52 6.11
N LEU A 24 6.38 14.53 6.15
CA LEU A 24 6.25 13.30 5.36
C LEU A 24 5.08 12.41 5.82
N ALA A 25 4.44 12.72 6.96
CA ALA A 25 3.33 11.93 7.49
C ALA A 25 2.15 11.83 6.50
N ASN A 26 1.93 12.87 5.70
CA ASN A 26 0.87 12.88 4.69
C ASN A 26 1.14 11.92 3.51
N LEU A 27 2.40 11.49 3.31
CA LEU A 27 2.74 10.48 2.30
C LEU A 27 2.40 9.06 2.75
N VAL A 28 2.14 8.86 4.05
CA VAL A 28 1.88 7.56 4.67
C VAL A 28 0.55 7.56 5.43
N SER A 29 -0.43 8.32 4.91
CA SER A 29 -1.79 8.37 5.41
C SER A 29 -2.77 7.76 4.42
N THR A 30 -3.87 7.19 4.92
CA THR A 30 -4.94 6.66 4.08
C THR A 30 -5.58 7.76 3.26
N VAL A 31 -5.85 7.44 1.99
CA VAL A 31 -6.57 8.32 1.07
C VAL A 31 -7.76 7.58 0.45
N GLU A 32 -8.77 8.33 0.05
CA GLU A 32 -9.90 7.81 -0.72
C GLU A 32 -9.47 7.53 -2.16
N GLU A 33 -10.06 6.51 -2.78
CA GLU A 33 -9.88 6.26 -4.20
C GLU A 33 -10.70 7.26 -5.05
N THR A 34 -10.29 7.48 -6.29
CA THR A 34 -10.99 8.34 -7.25
C THR A 34 -11.20 7.57 -8.55
N PRO A 35 -12.19 6.66 -8.62
CA PRO A 35 -12.35 5.76 -9.77
C PRO A 35 -12.75 6.52 -11.04
N ASP A 36 -13.56 7.56 -10.89
CA ASP A 36 -13.99 8.42 -11.99
C ASP A 36 -12.91 9.49 -12.28
N PRO A 37 -12.41 9.62 -13.52
CA PRO A 37 -11.36 10.57 -13.83
C PRO A 37 -11.76 12.02 -13.54
N ILE A 38 -10.93 12.73 -12.77
CA ILE A 38 -11.11 14.15 -12.46
C ILE A 38 -10.12 15.01 -13.26
N PRO A 39 -10.50 16.23 -13.68
CA PRO A 39 -9.58 17.15 -14.35
C PRO A 39 -8.52 17.67 -13.36
N THR A 40 -7.35 18.04 -13.89
CA THR A 40 -6.26 18.62 -13.09
C THR A 40 -5.96 20.06 -13.51
N THR A 41 -5.42 20.86 -12.58
CA THR A 41 -4.98 22.22 -12.87
C THR A 41 -3.58 22.20 -13.48
N ILE A 42 -3.47 22.55 -14.76
CA ILE A 42 -2.19 22.60 -15.48
C ILE A 42 -1.56 23.99 -15.30
N LYS A 43 -0.28 24.03 -14.93
CA LYS A 43 0.55 25.23 -14.94
C LYS A 43 1.63 25.09 -16.02
N GLY A 44 1.69 26.01 -16.96
CA GLY A 44 2.55 25.91 -18.14
C GLY A 44 1.86 25.17 -19.30
N THR A 45 2.66 24.60 -20.20
CA THR A 45 2.15 23.92 -21.42
C THR A 45 2.65 22.49 -21.46
N ILE A 46 1.72 21.53 -21.60
CA ILE A 46 2.08 20.13 -21.84
C ILE A 46 2.55 19.99 -23.30
N PRO A 47 3.75 19.43 -23.56
CA PRO A 47 4.23 19.21 -24.92
C PRO A 47 3.27 18.34 -25.74
N SER A 48 2.96 18.76 -26.97
CA SER A 48 1.97 18.09 -27.83
C SER A 48 2.32 16.65 -28.20
N TRP A 49 3.60 16.28 -28.12
CA TRP A 49 4.07 14.92 -28.35
C TRP A 49 3.84 13.96 -27.17
N ILE A 50 3.41 14.46 -26.00
CA ILE A 50 3.04 13.63 -24.86
C ILE A 50 1.57 13.24 -24.99
N ASN A 51 1.32 11.98 -25.28
CA ASN A 51 -0.02 11.39 -25.29
C ASN A 51 0.05 9.98 -24.70
N GLY A 52 -0.76 9.70 -23.68
CA GLY A 52 -0.80 8.39 -23.04
C GLY A 52 -1.22 8.44 -21.58
N SER A 53 -0.78 7.45 -20.80
CA SER A 53 -1.06 7.39 -19.36
C SER A 53 0.22 7.14 -18.58
N PHE A 54 0.45 7.96 -17.56
CA PHE A 54 1.47 7.73 -16.56
C PHE A 54 0.83 6.97 -15.39
N LEU A 55 1.30 5.74 -15.17
CA LEU A 55 0.81 4.84 -14.14
C LEU A 55 1.81 4.77 -13.00
N ARG A 56 1.35 4.95 -11.76
CA ARG A 56 2.13 4.71 -10.55
C ARG A 56 1.38 3.84 -9.58
N ASN A 57 2.13 3.11 -8.78
CA ASN A 57 1.62 2.26 -7.72
C ASN A 57 2.30 2.64 -6.40
N GLY A 58 1.62 2.41 -5.29
CA GLY A 58 2.12 2.68 -3.96
C GLY A 58 1.09 2.35 -2.88
N PRO A 59 1.47 2.42 -1.59
CA PRO A 59 0.54 2.22 -0.49
C PRO A 59 -0.42 3.41 -0.37
N GLY A 60 -1.73 3.14 -0.27
CA GLY A 60 -2.78 4.16 -0.16
C GLY A 60 -3.76 3.96 1.00
N LYS A 61 -3.71 2.83 1.70
CA LYS A 61 -4.55 2.54 2.87
C LYS A 61 -3.73 1.89 3.98
N PHE A 62 -3.73 2.53 5.14
CA PHE A 62 -2.87 2.21 6.28
C PHE A 62 -3.64 1.67 7.50
N GLU A 63 -4.97 1.54 7.40
CA GLU A 63 -5.80 1.01 8.48
C GLU A 63 -7.07 0.30 7.98
N PHE A 64 -7.54 -0.65 8.79
CA PHE A 64 -8.83 -1.33 8.68
C PHE A 64 -9.45 -1.43 10.07
N GLY A 65 -10.61 -0.82 10.28
CA GLY A 65 -11.19 -0.68 11.62
C GLY A 65 -10.22 0.00 12.58
N GLU A 66 -9.97 -0.63 13.73
CA GLU A 66 -9.02 -0.18 14.75
C GLU A 66 -7.57 -0.60 14.47
N ASP A 67 -7.35 -1.53 13.52
CA ASP A 67 -6.03 -2.07 13.20
C ASP A 67 -5.28 -1.14 12.23
N ARG A 68 -4.01 -0.87 12.52
CA ARG A 68 -3.14 -0.02 11.71
C ARG A 68 -1.88 -0.77 11.29
N TYR A 69 -1.44 -0.55 10.05
CA TYR A 69 -0.13 -1.01 9.59
C TYR A 69 0.98 -0.22 10.30
N THR A 70 2.05 -0.93 10.70
CA THR A 70 3.17 -0.34 11.46
C THR A 70 4.38 -0.03 10.57
N HIS A 71 4.38 -0.53 9.34
CA HIS A 71 5.43 -0.31 8.36
C HIS A 71 4.87 0.33 7.08
N TRP A 72 5.59 1.30 6.53
CA TRP A 72 5.15 2.09 5.37
C TRP A 72 4.90 1.29 4.09
N PHE A 73 5.49 0.10 3.94
CA PHE A 73 5.33 -0.78 2.77
C PHE A 73 4.14 -1.74 2.92
N ASP A 74 3.54 -1.81 4.10
CA ASP A 74 2.44 -2.73 4.37
C ASP A 74 1.08 -2.11 4.02
N GLY A 75 1.04 -0.81 3.73
CA GLY A 75 -0.18 -0.17 3.25
C GLY A 75 -0.69 -0.84 1.97
N MET A 76 -2.02 -0.92 1.82
CA MET A 76 -2.60 -1.61 0.67
C MET A 76 -2.37 -0.82 -0.61
N ALA A 77 -2.05 -1.54 -1.69
CA ALA A 77 -1.74 -0.99 -3.00
C ALA A 77 -2.89 -0.13 -3.54
N MET A 78 -2.56 1.11 -3.89
CA MET A 78 -3.38 2.01 -4.69
C MET A 78 -2.66 2.31 -6.00
N MET A 79 -3.37 2.10 -7.08
CA MET A 79 -2.92 2.44 -8.42
C MET A 79 -3.39 3.86 -8.75
N HIS A 80 -2.52 4.62 -9.40
CA HIS A 80 -2.75 6.00 -9.81
C HIS A 80 -2.51 6.11 -11.31
N ARG A 81 -3.38 6.85 -12.00
CA ARG A 81 -3.29 7.13 -13.43
C ARG A 81 -3.43 8.61 -13.69
N PHE A 82 -2.44 9.17 -14.37
CA PHE A 82 -2.51 10.48 -15.01
C PHE A 82 -2.64 10.27 -16.52
N HIS A 83 -3.81 10.53 -17.09
CA HIS A 83 -4.03 10.42 -18.52
C HIS A 83 -3.83 11.76 -19.19
N ILE A 84 -2.95 11.79 -20.18
CA ILE A 84 -2.55 12.99 -20.91
C ILE A 84 -3.00 12.83 -22.35
N CYS A 85 -3.86 13.73 -22.82
CA CYS A 85 -4.33 13.75 -24.20
C CYS A 85 -4.60 15.20 -24.63
N GLU A 86 -4.07 15.61 -25.78
CA GLU A 86 -4.33 16.94 -26.37
C GLU A 86 -4.06 18.11 -25.39
N GLY A 87 -3.00 17.99 -24.59
CA GLY A 87 -2.61 18.99 -23.60
C GLY A 87 -3.45 19.00 -22.32
N ASN A 88 -4.49 18.16 -22.21
CA ASN A 88 -5.29 17.97 -21.01
C ASN A 88 -4.76 16.82 -20.17
N VAL A 89 -4.94 16.91 -18.84
CA VAL A 89 -4.56 15.85 -17.90
C VAL A 89 -5.71 15.54 -16.96
N THR A 90 -6.10 14.27 -16.89
CA THR A 90 -7.04 13.74 -15.90
C THR A 90 -6.34 12.79 -14.92
N TYR A 91 -6.83 12.76 -13.68
CA TYR A 91 -6.36 11.88 -12.62
C TYR A 91 -7.43 10.88 -12.22
N SER A 92 -7.04 9.64 -11.97
CA SER A 92 -7.89 8.62 -11.34
C SER A 92 -7.02 7.72 -10.46
N SER A 93 -7.64 7.11 -9.44
CA SER A 93 -7.01 6.11 -8.60
C SER A 93 -7.97 5.01 -8.19
N ARG A 94 -7.44 3.83 -7.95
CA ARG A 94 -8.21 2.68 -7.49
C ARG A 94 -7.34 1.80 -6.62
N PHE A 95 -7.90 1.31 -5.52
CA PHE A 95 -7.24 0.28 -4.75
C PHE A 95 -7.16 -1.02 -5.56
N LEU A 96 -6.02 -1.70 -5.45
CA LEU A 96 -5.89 -3.05 -5.94
C LEU A 96 -6.80 -3.96 -5.11
N ARG A 97 -7.75 -4.63 -5.76
CA ARG A 97 -8.60 -5.63 -5.12
C ARG A 97 -7.85 -6.96 -4.99
N SER A 98 -6.75 -6.94 -4.24
CA SER A 98 -5.98 -8.12 -3.87
C SER A 98 -6.75 -8.99 -2.87
N ASP A 99 -6.34 -10.24 -2.70
CA ASP A 99 -6.95 -11.12 -1.70
C ASP A 99 -6.74 -10.54 -0.29
N SER A 100 -5.58 -9.94 -0.02
CA SER A 100 -5.32 -9.18 1.23
C SER A 100 -6.32 -8.04 1.40
N TYR A 101 -6.50 -7.18 0.39
CA TYR A 101 -7.39 -6.03 0.48
C TYR A 101 -8.83 -6.46 0.72
N VAL A 102 -9.35 -7.43 -0.04
CA VAL A 102 -10.73 -7.91 0.07
C VAL A 102 -10.98 -8.52 1.45
N GLN A 103 -10.12 -9.43 1.92
CA GLN A 103 -10.29 -10.06 3.23
C GLN A 103 -10.21 -9.06 4.39
N ASN A 104 -9.29 -8.09 4.33
CA ASN A 104 -9.17 -7.06 5.36
C ASN A 104 -10.38 -6.11 5.34
N SER A 105 -10.92 -5.80 4.17
CA SER A 105 -12.12 -4.98 3.99
C SER A 105 -13.36 -5.67 4.54
N GLU A 106 -13.59 -6.93 4.16
CA GLU A 106 -14.75 -7.73 4.59
C GLU A 106 -14.81 -7.92 6.11
N LYS A 107 -13.64 -8.08 6.75
CA LYS A 107 -13.55 -8.29 8.21
C LYS A 107 -13.31 -7.00 8.99
N ASN A 108 -13.15 -5.87 8.30
CA ASN A 108 -12.81 -4.57 8.87
C ASN A 108 -11.66 -4.61 9.90
N ARG A 109 -10.62 -5.42 9.62
CA ARG A 109 -9.41 -5.59 10.45
C ARG A 109 -8.28 -6.25 9.65
N ILE A 110 -7.04 -6.16 10.11
CA ILE A 110 -5.88 -6.75 9.39
C ILE A 110 -5.81 -8.26 9.70
N VAL A 111 -6.22 -9.09 8.76
CA VAL A 111 -6.24 -10.56 8.88
C VAL A 111 -5.20 -11.28 8.02
N VAL A 112 -4.58 -10.57 7.08
CA VAL A 112 -3.44 -11.06 6.30
C VAL A 112 -2.18 -10.36 6.78
N SER A 113 -1.12 -11.12 7.01
CA SER A 113 0.16 -10.56 7.45
C SER A 113 0.91 -10.01 6.24
N GLU A 114 1.49 -8.82 6.41
CA GLU A 114 2.33 -8.16 5.42
C GLU A 114 3.80 -8.20 5.88
N PHE A 115 4.70 -7.44 5.25
CA PHE A 115 6.14 -7.53 5.50
C PHE A 115 6.51 -7.20 6.96
N GLY A 116 6.01 -6.09 7.50
CA GLY A 116 6.32 -5.63 8.87
C GLY A 116 5.19 -5.78 9.89
N THR A 117 3.97 -6.06 9.42
CA THR A 117 2.75 -6.08 10.23
C THR A 117 2.16 -7.48 10.25
N PHE A 118 2.19 -8.13 11.42
CA PHE A 118 1.53 -9.40 11.63
C PHE A 118 0.01 -9.22 11.74
N ALA A 119 -0.73 -10.15 11.13
CA ALA A 119 -2.18 -10.18 11.22
C ALA A 119 -2.66 -10.25 12.67
N SER A 120 -3.73 -9.52 12.98
CA SER A 120 -4.38 -9.57 14.29
C SER A 120 -4.90 -10.98 14.55
N PRO A 121 -4.56 -11.58 15.71
CA PRO A 121 -4.99 -12.94 16.02
C PRO A 121 -6.51 -13.04 15.97
N ASP A 122 -7.01 -14.09 15.33
CA ASP A 122 -8.44 -14.29 15.16
C ASP A 122 -9.11 -14.51 16.53
N PRO A 123 -10.04 -13.64 16.96
CA PRO A 123 -10.71 -13.78 18.24
C PRO A 123 -11.57 -15.05 18.31
N CYS A 124 -11.96 -15.61 17.15
CA CYS A 124 -12.73 -16.83 17.06
C CYS A 124 -11.87 -18.11 17.13
N LYS A 125 -10.53 -18.00 17.08
CA LYS A 125 -9.64 -19.17 17.16
C LYS A 125 -9.33 -19.52 18.61
N ASN A 126 -9.70 -20.75 19.00
CA ASN A 126 -9.36 -21.31 20.30
C ASN A 126 -7.84 -21.46 20.49
N ILE A 127 -7.36 -21.60 21.74
CA ILE A 127 -5.92 -21.74 22.07
C ILE A 127 -5.24 -22.84 21.23
N PHE A 128 -5.92 -23.96 21.01
CA PHE A 128 -5.45 -25.06 20.17
C PHE A 128 -5.33 -24.66 18.69
N GLU A 129 -6.31 -23.96 18.13
CA GLU A 129 -6.23 -23.48 16.74
C GLU A 129 -5.15 -22.41 16.55
N ARG A 130 -4.91 -21.57 17.57
CA ARG A 130 -3.76 -20.64 17.60
C ARG A 130 -2.42 -21.36 17.67
N PHE A 131 -2.37 -22.56 18.26
CA PHE A 131 -1.18 -23.40 18.25
C PHE A 131 -0.98 -24.05 16.87
N PHE A 132 -2.01 -24.66 16.29
CA PHE A 132 -1.97 -25.24 14.95
C PHE A 132 -1.69 -24.22 13.85
N SER A 133 -2.14 -22.97 13.99
CA SER A 133 -1.83 -21.91 13.03
C SER A 133 -0.34 -21.55 12.97
N ARG A 134 0.46 -21.88 14.00
CA ARG A 134 1.93 -21.70 13.94
C ARG A 134 2.63 -22.72 13.04
N PHE A 135 1.96 -23.83 12.71
CA PHE A 135 2.49 -24.87 11.81
C PHE A 135 2.01 -24.68 10.37
N GLN A 136 1.09 -23.74 10.12
CA GLN A 136 0.70 -23.35 8.76
C GLN A 136 1.71 -22.35 8.22
N ILE A 137 2.31 -22.66 7.08
CA ILE A 137 3.18 -21.73 6.35
C ILE A 137 2.35 -20.48 6.02
N PRO A 138 2.79 -19.27 6.42
CA PRO A 138 2.08 -18.04 6.09
C PRO A 138 1.87 -17.96 4.58
N LYS A 139 0.63 -17.79 4.14
CA LYS A 139 0.35 -17.51 2.73
C LYS A 139 1.04 -16.19 2.38
N ALA A 140 1.89 -16.21 1.35
CA ALA A 140 2.52 -14.99 0.86
C ALA A 140 1.47 -13.97 0.43
N THR A 141 1.70 -12.71 0.79
CA THR A 141 0.81 -11.60 0.43
C THR A 141 0.74 -11.40 -1.09
N ASP A 142 -0.42 -10.97 -1.57
CA ASP A 142 -0.63 -10.49 -2.92
C ASP A 142 -0.89 -8.97 -2.98
N ASN A 143 -0.51 -8.25 -1.92
CA ASN A 143 -0.47 -6.79 -1.88
C ASN A 143 0.64 -6.27 -2.81
N ALA A 144 0.34 -6.19 -4.10
CA ALA A 144 1.24 -5.76 -5.14
C ALA A 144 1.37 -4.24 -5.19
N ALA A 145 2.03 -3.62 -4.20
CA ALA A 145 2.12 -2.16 -4.03
C ALA A 145 3.38 -1.50 -4.66
N VAL A 146 4.26 -2.27 -5.32
CA VAL A 146 5.59 -1.78 -5.69
C VAL A 146 5.62 -1.15 -7.08
N ASN A 147 5.26 -1.92 -8.13
CA ASN A 147 5.44 -1.42 -9.51
C ASN A 147 4.47 -2.01 -10.52
N PHE A 148 4.29 -1.29 -11.63
CA PHE A 148 3.68 -1.79 -12.86
C PHE A 148 4.70 -2.50 -13.74
N VAL A 149 4.31 -3.60 -14.36
CA VAL A 149 5.09 -4.37 -15.32
C VAL A 149 4.24 -4.61 -16.56
N LYS A 150 4.81 -4.37 -17.74
CA LYS A 150 4.18 -4.70 -19.02
C LYS A 150 4.75 -6.01 -19.55
N TYR A 151 3.89 -6.99 -19.78
CA TYR A 151 4.31 -8.29 -20.33
C TYR A 151 3.33 -8.75 -21.40
N LYS A 152 3.84 -9.04 -22.61
CA LYS A 152 3.04 -9.48 -23.77
C LYS A 152 1.81 -8.61 -24.11
N GLY A 153 1.88 -7.32 -23.80
CA GLY A 153 0.80 -6.35 -24.06
C GLY A 153 -0.13 -6.12 -22.86
N ASP A 154 -0.15 -7.02 -21.90
CA ASP A 154 -0.90 -6.88 -20.66
C ASP A 154 -0.12 -6.09 -19.60
N TYR A 155 -0.86 -5.48 -18.67
CA TYR A 155 -0.31 -4.73 -17.54
C TYR A 155 -0.55 -5.52 -16.25
N TYR A 156 0.50 -5.58 -15.45
CA TYR A 156 0.50 -6.25 -14.16
C TYR A 156 1.01 -5.30 -13.09
N VAL A 157 0.54 -5.48 -11.86
CA VAL A 157 1.18 -4.91 -10.68
C VAL A 157 1.86 -6.02 -9.87
N SER A 158 3.00 -5.68 -9.26
CA SER A 158 3.84 -6.62 -8.52
C SER A 158 4.30 -6.06 -7.18
N THR A 159 4.69 -6.98 -6.30
CA THR A 159 5.50 -6.76 -5.09
C THR A 159 6.64 -7.80 -5.08
N GLU A 160 7.38 -7.91 -3.99
CA GLU A 160 8.50 -8.84 -3.81
C GLU A 160 8.07 -10.31 -3.58
N THR A 161 6.82 -10.66 -3.88
CA THR A 161 6.31 -12.04 -3.79
C THR A 161 6.17 -12.66 -5.18
N ASN A 162 5.87 -13.96 -5.21
CA ASN A 162 5.63 -14.70 -6.45
C ASN A 162 4.29 -14.36 -7.12
N TYR A 163 3.47 -13.46 -6.56
CA TYR A 163 2.17 -13.11 -7.11
C TYR A 163 2.18 -11.76 -7.81
N MET A 164 1.60 -11.72 -9.01
CA MET A 164 1.24 -10.51 -9.71
C MET A 164 -0.27 -10.45 -9.92
N ARG A 165 -0.80 -9.25 -10.11
CA ARG A 165 -2.20 -9.04 -10.50
C ARG A 165 -2.24 -8.39 -11.87
N ARG A 166 -2.96 -8.99 -12.81
CA ARG A 166 -3.27 -8.31 -14.07
C ARG A 166 -4.23 -7.17 -13.79
N VAL A 167 -4.07 -6.05 -14.47
CA VAL A 167 -4.89 -4.85 -14.28
C VAL A 167 -5.26 -4.23 -15.61
N ASP A 168 -6.40 -3.55 -15.64
CA ASP A 168 -6.75 -2.69 -16.76
C ASP A 168 -5.99 -1.35 -16.66
N PRO A 169 -5.14 -0.98 -17.64
CA PRO A 169 -4.38 0.26 -17.56
C PRO A 169 -5.23 1.53 -17.75
N GLN A 170 -6.48 1.40 -18.21
CA GLN A 170 -7.39 2.53 -18.41
C GLN A 170 -8.31 2.71 -17.20
N SER A 171 -9.00 1.66 -16.76
CA SER A 171 -9.96 1.71 -15.65
C SER A 171 -9.36 1.39 -14.28
N LEU A 172 -8.09 0.96 -14.22
CA LEU A 172 -7.41 0.47 -13.03
C LEU A 172 -8.12 -0.72 -12.37
N GLU A 173 -8.94 -1.45 -13.12
CA GLU A 173 -9.65 -2.62 -12.60
C GLU A 173 -8.68 -3.77 -12.36
N THR A 174 -8.82 -4.37 -11.18
CA THR A 174 -8.09 -5.58 -10.82
C THR A 174 -8.70 -6.76 -11.55
N LYS A 175 -7.85 -7.54 -12.22
CA LYS A 175 -8.22 -8.77 -12.91
C LYS A 175 -7.62 -9.96 -12.17
N GLU A 176 -7.19 -10.99 -12.89
CA GLU A 176 -6.70 -12.23 -12.32
C GLU A 176 -5.39 -12.10 -11.55
N LYS A 177 -5.21 -13.03 -10.60
CA LYS A 177 -3.95 -13.29 -9.92
C LYS A 177 -3.13 -14.28 -10.74
N VAL A 178 -1.84 -13.99 -10.90
CA VAL A 178 -0.89 -14.82 -11.65
C VAL A 178 0.28 -15.16 -10.73
N SER A 179 0.73 -16.41 -10.74
CA SER A 179 2.02 -16.79 -10.14
C SER A 179 3.12 -16.63 -11.18
N GLN A 180 4.21 -15.98 -10.78
CA GLN A 180 5.48 -16.02 -11.50
C GLN A 180 6.11 -17.41 -11.44
#